data_AF-A0A7J8UI19-F1
#
_entry.id   AF-A0A7J8UI19-F1
#
_cell.length_a   1.000
_cell.length_b   1.000
_cell.length_c   1.000
_cell.angle_alpha   90.00
_cell.angle_beta   90.00
_cell.angle_gamma   90.00
#
_symmetry.space_group_name_H-M   'P 1'
#
loop_
_entity.id
_entity.type
_entity.pdbx_description
1 polymer ?
#
loop_
_entity_poly.entity_id
_entity_poly.type
_entity_poly.pdbx_seq_one_letter_code
_entity_poly.pdbx_strand_id
1 'polypeptide(L)' 'MVPVLDVGKILGFQQRLLTNSERVRWEISHNNSCTLCGHDFEDLVHVLRDCPFVKDVWMLVVLE' A
#
# COMPACT_ATOMS: atom_id res chain seq x y z
N MET A 1 -9.10 19.41 -5.73
CA MET A 1 -7.83 18.67 -5.75
C MET A 1 -7.41 18.50 -4.30
N VAL A 2 -7.90 17.45 -3.63
CA VAL A 2 -7.40 17.11 -2.29
C VAL A 2 -6.03 16.49 -2.52
N PRO A 3 -4.93 17.07 -2.01
CA PRO A 3 -3.60 16.59 -2.31
C PRO A 3 -3.49 15.14 -1.83
N VAL A 4 -2.96 14.29 -2.68
CA VAL A 4 -2.64 12.87 -2.45
C VAL A 4 -2.03 12.61 -1.06
N LEU A 5 -1.26 13.56 -0.54
CA LEU A 5 -0.67 13.57 0.80
C LEU A 5 -1.72 13.43 1.91
N ASP A 6 -2.93 13.96 1.73
CA ASP A 6 -4.03 13.84 2.69
C ASP A 6 -4.65 12.44 2.66
N VAL A 7 -4.76 11.79 1.50
CA VAL A 7 -5.24 10.39 1.40
C VAL A 7 -4.24 9.43 2.04
N GLY A 8 -2.95 9.62 1.76
CA GLY A 8 -1.86 8.86 2.39
C GLY A 8 -1.79 9.07 3.91
N LYS A 9 -2.05 10.30 4.40
CA LYS A 9 -2.18 10.57 5.84
C LYS A 9 -3.43 9.93 6.45
N ILE A 10 -4.59 10.03 5.82
CA ILE A 10 -5.84 9.48 6.36
C ILE A 10 -5.78 7.95 6.47
N LEU A 11 -5.19 7.28 5.48
CA LEU A 11 -5.10 5.82 5.45
C LEU A 11 -3.90 5.28 6.24
N GLY A 12 -2.75 5.96 6.17
CA GLY A 12 -1.49 5.54 6.80
C GLY A 12 -1.38 5.89 8.29
N PHE A 13 -1.78 7.10 8.72
CA PHE A 13 -1.69 7.48 10.14
C PHE A 13 -2.76 6.84 11.02
N GLN A 14 -3.92 6.47 10.45
CA GLN A 14 -4.99 5.80 11.20
C GLN A 14 -4.92 4.27 11.12
N GLN A 15 -3.89 3.67 10.51
CA GLN A 15 -3.79 2.22 10.26
C GLN A 15 -5.05 1.64 9.60
N ARG A 16 -5.70 2.41 8.72
CA ARG A 16 -6.97 1.98 8.09
C ARG A 16 -6.75 1.19 6.81
N LEU A 17 -5.52 1.12 6.32
CA LEU A 17 -5.16 0.29 5.19
C LEU A 17 -4.88 -1.14 5.68
N LEU A 18 -5.78 -2.07 5.37
CA LEU A 18 -5.62 -3.48 5.68
C LEU A 18 -4.64 -4.14 4.68
N THR A 19 -3.35 -3.99 4.92
CA THR A 19 -2.28 -4.64 4.14
C THR A 19 -2.33 -6.16 4.30
N ASN A 20 -1.68 -6.93 3.42
CA ASN A 20 -1.66 -8.38 3.59
C ASN A 20 -0.88 -8.82 4.85
N SER A 21 0.14 -8.06 5.29
CA SER A 21 0.78 -8.29 6.60
C SER A 21 -0.20 -8.14 7.76
N GLU A 22 -1.11 -7.16 7.70
CA GLU A 22 -2.17 -6.96 8.69
C GLU A 22 -3.23 -8.08 8.64
N ARG A 23 -3.57 -8.58 7.45
CA ARG A 23 -4.45 -9.74 7.29
C ARG A 23 -3.89 -10.99 7.93
N VAL A 24 -2.58 -11.23 7.80
CA VAL A 24 -1.90 -12.34 8.48
C VAL A 24 -1.87 -12.13 9.98
N ARG A 25 -1.57 -10.91 10.45
CA ARG A 25 -1.57 -10.57 11.88
C ARG A 25 -2.93 -10.81 12.56
N TRP A 26 -4.02 -10.57 11.84
CA TRP A 26 -5.39 -10.78 12.33
C TRP A 26 -5.97 -12.15 11.96
N GLU A 27 -5.14 -13.07 11.46
CA GLU A 27 -5.54 -14.44 11.10
C GLU A 27 -6.66 -14.50 10.03
N ILE A 28 -6.81 -13.46 9.22
CA ILE A 28 -7.75 -13.38 8.09
C ILE A 28 -7.17 -14.06 6.84
N SER A 29 -5.84 -14.11 6.74
CA SER A 29 -5.09 -14.72 5.63
C SER A 29 -3.87 -15.47 6.16
N HIS A 30 -3.35 -16.41 5.36
CA HIS A 30 -2.07 -17.09 5.61
C HIS A 30 -0.93 -16.58 4.73
N ASN A 31 -1.23 -15.64 3.83
CA ASN A 31 -0.26 -15.07 2.91
C ASN A 31 -0.22 -13.55 3.06
N ASN A 32 0.98 -13.01 3.29
CA ASN A 32 1.27 -11.58 3.38
C ASN A 32 2.00 -11.05 2.13
N SER A 33 2.22 -11.86 1.10
CA SER A 33 2.85 -11.42 -0.14
C SER A 33 1.99 -10.39 -0.89
N CYS A 34 2.63 -9.48 -1.61
CA CYS A 34 1.94 -8.58 -2.51
C CYS A 34 1.40 -9.35 -3.72
N THR A 35 0.10 -9.27 -3.96
CA THR A 35 -0.54 -9.96 -5.08
C THR A 35 -0.24 -9.31 -6.44
N LEU A 36 0.21 -8.05 -6.45
CA LEU A 36 0.53 -7.33 -7.68
C LEU A 36 1.91 -7.70 -8.20
N CYS A 37 2.93 -7.63 -7.34
CA CYS A 37 4.33 -7.83 -7.76
C CYS A 37 5.00 -9.09 -7.24
N GLY A 38 4.32 -9.86 -6.37
CA GLY A 38 4.87 -11.08 -5.77
C GLY A 38 5.90 -10.84 -4.67
N HIS A 39 6.10 -9.61 -4.19
CA HIS A 39 6.99 -9.33 -3.06
C HIS A 39 6.52 -10.08 -1.81
N ASP A 40 7.43 -10.74 -1.10
CA ASP A 40 7.08 -11.67 -0.01
C ASP A 40 6.34 -11.02 1.16
N PHE A 41 6.55 -9.73 1.38
CA PHE A 41 5.94 -9.01 2.51
C PHE A 41 5.32 -7.69 2.09
N GLU A 42 4.00 -7.61 2.11
CA GLU A 42 3.24 -6.39 1.82
C GLU A 42 2.91 -5.66 3.13
N ASP A 43 3.66 -4.59 3.40
CA ASP A 43 3.38 -3.62 4.45
C ASP A 43 2.97 -2.25 3.88
N LEU A 44 2.75 -1.28 4.77
CA LEU A 44 2.32 0.06 4.37
C LEU A 44 3.34 0.73 3.43
N VAL A 45 4.63 0.52 3.68
CA VAL A 45 5.71 1.11 2.88
C VAL A 45 5.71 0.49 1.49
N HIS A 46 5.54 -0.83 1.40
CA HIS A 46 5.42 -1.53 0.14
C HIS A 46 4.20 -1.06 -0.67
N VAL A 47 3.01 -1.05 -0.06
CA VAL A 47 1.75 -0.66 -0.74
C VAL A 47 1.75 0.80 -1.17
N LEU A 48 2.41 1.69 -0.44
CA LEU A 48 2.41 3.12 -0.78
C LEU A 48 3.58 3.54 -1.66
N ARG A 49 4.71 2.83 -1.66
CA ARG A 49 5.94 3.33 -2.29
C ARG A 49 6.74 2.28 -3.03
N ASP A 50 7.00 1.13 -2.41
CA ASP A 50 8.03 0.22 -2.95
C ASP A 50 7.49 -0.75 -4.02
N CYS A 51 6.18 -1.00 -4.05
CA CYS A 51 5.54 -1.78 -5.09
C CYS A 51 5.72 -1.12 -6.48
N PRO A 52 6.28 -1.82 -7.49
CA PRO A 52 6.54 -1.25 -8.81
C PRO A 52 5.26 -0.74 -9.50
N PHE A 53 4.15 -1.48 -9.37
CA PHE A 53 2.85 -1.06 -9.91
C PHE A 53 2.37 0.26 -9.30
N VAL A 54 2.65 0.48 -8.01
CA VAL A 54 2.27 1.72 -7.31
C VAL A 54 3.17 2.88 -7.74
N LYS A 55 4.46 2.63 -7.98
CA LYS A 55 5.36 3.64 -8.55
C LYS A 55 4.87 4.12 -9.92
N ASP A 56 4.44 3.21 -10.78
CA ASP A 56 3.92 3.56 -12.11
C ASP A 56 2.67 4.45 -11.98
N VAL A 57 1.77 4.14 -11.05
CA VAL A 57 0.60 5.00 -10.75
C VAL A 57 1.04 6.38 -10.26
N TRP A 58 2.02 6.46 -9.35
CA TRP A 58 2.53 7.75 -8.88
C TRP A 58 3.13 8.59 -10.00
N MET A 59 3.87 7.97 -10.92
CA MET A 59 4.45 8.67 -12.05
C MET A 59 3.37 9.31 -12.93
N LEU A 60 2.20 8.68 -13.08
CA LEU A 60 1.08 9.26 -13.81
C LEU A 60 0.49 10.49 -13.10
N VAL A 61 0.45 10.47 -11.76
CA VAL A 61 -0.18 11.55 -10.96
C VAL A 61 0.76 12.71 -10.68
N VAL A 62 2.06 12.47 -10.53
CA VAL A 62 3.06 13.51 -10.20
C VAL A 62 3.53 14.28 -11.45
N LEU A 63 3.36 13.69 -12.64
CA LEU A 63 3.71 14.33 -13.91
C LEU A 63 2.54 15.10 -14.56
N GLU A 64 1.36 15.13 -13.94
CA GLU A 64 0.24 16.04 -14.26
C GLU A 64 0.29 17.30 -13.37
#